data_AF-A0A348WAT5-F1
#
_entry.id   AF-A0A348WAT5-F1
#
_cell.length_a   1.000
_cell.length_b   1.000
_cell.length_c   1.000
_cell.angle_alpha   90.00
_cell.angle_beta   90.00
_cell.angle_gamma   90.00
#
_symmetry.space_group_name_H-M   'P 1'
#
loop_
_entity.id
_entity.type
_entity.pdbx_description
1 polymer ?
#
loop_
_entity_poly.entity_id
_entity_poly.type
_entity_poly.pdbx_seq_one_letter_code
_entity_poly.pdbx_strand_id
1 'polypeptide(L)'
;MLKTLSMTTLSALLIGTAPVFAQETTTDTTAAEATAAETQGQEAGTDTSDAATDQDTAEAGEKPSNLDMGRETQEEPTYIKETIGDWQMRCFRSEADEDPCQMFQLLKEQQGNPIAEFAIFRIKDGGPAVAGATVTVPLFTLLTAELKIGVDGAKAKSYPFRFCSQTG
;
A
#
# COMPACT_ATOMS: atom_id res chain seq x y z
N MET A 1 -46.20 -33.17 30.65
CA MET A 1 -46.83 -31.94 31.18
C MET A 1 -45.94 -30.77 30.74
N LEU A 2 -46.00 -30.34 29.47
CA LEU A 2 -46.94 -29.39 28.86
C LEU A 2 -46.81 -27.95 29.41
N LYS A 3 -46.04 -27.10 28.72
CA LYS A 3 -46.57 -25.84 28.16
C LYS A 3 -45.58 -25.18 27.19
N THR A 4 -45.89 -25.38 25.92
CA THR A 4 -45.57 -24.51 24.79
C THR A 4 -46.22 -23.14 24.97
N LEU A 5 -45.55 -22.06 24.60
CA LEU A 5 -46.21 -20.80 24.27
C LEU A 5 -45.66 -20.29 22.94
N SER A 6 -46.46 -20.59 21.91
CA SER A 6 -46.43 -20.01 20.58
C SER A 6 -47.11 -18.64 20.64
N MET A 7 -46.53 -17.62 20.02
CA MET A 7 -47.26 -16.41 19.65
C MET A 7 -46.84 -15.98 18.25
N THR A 8 -47.79 -16.16 17.34
CA THR A 8 -47.74 -15.97 15.90
C THR A 8 -48.07 -14.53 15.49
N THR A 9 -47.47 -14.12 14.36
CA THR A 9 -47.97 -13.23 13.28
C THR A 9 -48.24 -11.74 13.53
N LEU A 10 -47.62 -10.87 12.71
CA LEU A 10 -48.35 -10.05 11.72
C LEU A 10 -47.40 -9.54 10.60
N SER A 11 -47.66 -10.01 9.38
CA SER A 11 -47.06 -9.55 8.13
C SER A 11 -47.62 -8.18 7.72
N ALA A 12 -46.78 -7.30 7.20
CA ALA A 12 -47.19 -6.19 6.34
C ALA A 12 -46.29 -6.15 5.10
N LEU A 13 -46.88 -6.57 3.99
CA LEU A 13 -46.36 -6.59 2.63
C LEU A 13 -46.68 -5.22 2.00
N LEU A 14 -45.69 -4.47 1.53
CA LEU A 14 -45.90 -3.39 0.57
C LEU A 14 -45.03 -3.64 -0.68
N ILE A 15 -45.73 -4.02 -1.74
CA ILE A 15 -45.25 -4.11 -3.11
C ILE A 15 -45.34 -2.71 -3.72
N GLY A 16 -44.25 -2.19 -4.25
CA GLY A 16 -44.22 -0.99 -5.08
C GLY A 16 -43.45 -1.26 -6.36
N THR A 17 -44.18 -1.40 -7.47
CA THR A 17 -43.67 -1.67 -8.82
C THR A 17 -43.71 -0.41 -9.70
N ALA A 18 -42.67 -0.30 -10.56
CA ALA A 18 -42.60 0.39 -11.87
C ALA A 18 -42.22 1.90 -11.91
N PRO A 19 -41.60 2.41 -13.02
CA PRO A 19 -41.38 1.77 -14.32
C PRO A 19 -39.92 1.67 -14.81
N VAL A 20 -39.79 0.73 -15.75
CA VAL A 20 -38.73 0.52 -16.72
C VAL A 20 -38.68 1.68 -17.72
N PHE A 21 -37.48 2.20 -18.01
CA PHE A 21 -37.19 2.86 -19.28
C PHE A 21 -36.30 1.94 -20.11
N ALA A 22 -36.92 1.28 -21.09
CA ALA A 22 -36.25 0.70 -22.23
C ALA A 22 -36.37 1.71 -23.38
N GLN A 23 -35.25 2.07 -24.00
CA GLN A 23 -35.22 2.55 -25.38
C GLN A 23 -34.18 1.72 -26.13
N GLU A 24 -34.65 0.91 -27.06
CA GLU A 24 -33.90 0.44 -28.22
C GLU A 24 -33.80 1.56 -29.27
N THR A 25 -32.77 1.50 -30.11
CA THR A 25 -32.65 1.96 -31.53
C THR A 25 -31.21 2.47 -31.74
N THR A 26 -30.43 2.23 -32.80
CA THR A 26 -30.42 1.35 -33.99
C THR A 26 -29.09 1.70 -34.70
N THR A 27 -28.34 0.66 -35.11
CA THR A 27 -27.59 0.50 -36.38
C THR A 27 -26.62 1.57 -36.94
N ASP A 28 -25.46 1.03 -37.37
CA ASP A 28 -24.50 1.41 -38.43
C ASP A 28 -23.92 2.83 -38.50
N THR A 29 -22.58 2.92 -38.58
CA THR A 29 -21.86 3.20 -39.86
C THR A 29 -20.36 3.46 -39.62
N THR A 30 -19.55 2.63 -40.28
CA THR A 30 -18.22 2.84 -40.88
C THR A 30 -17.61 4.25 -40.93
N ALA A 31 -16.32 4.39 -40.58
CA ALA A 31 -15.30 5.09 -41.38
C ALA A 31 -13.88 4.89 -40.81
N ALA A 32 -12.94 4.67 -41.73
CA ALA A 32 -11.52 4.42 -41.52
C ALA A 32 -10.64 5.68 -41.68
N GLU A 33 -9.39 5.56 -41.23
CA GLU A 33 -8.17 6.31 -41.64
C GLU A 33 -8.09 7.81 -41.28
N ALA A 34 -6.96 8.45 -40.99
CA ALA A 34 -5.53 8.15 -41.15
C ALA A 34 -4.73 8.93 -40.09
N THR A 35 -3.52 8.47 -39.74
CA THR A 35 -2.53 9.28 -39.00
C THR A 35 -1.27 9.41 -39.83
N ALA A 36 -1.01 10.63 -40.28
CA ALA A 36 0.23 11.04 -40.92
C ALA A 36 1.31 11.33 -39.86
N ALA A 37 2.52 10.84 -40.10
CA ALA A 37 3.72 11.18 -39.34
C ALA A 37 4.50 12.27 -40.08
N GLU A 38 4.86 13.35 -39.39
CA GLU A 38 5.81 14.34 -39.85
C GLU A 38 7.06 14.36 -38.96
N THR A 39 8.20 14.45 -39.65
CA THR A 39 9.57 14.61 -39.17
C THR A 39 9.98 16.07 -39.30
N GLN A 40 10.76 16.59 -38.34
CA GLN A 40 11.71 17.73 -38.42
C GLN A 40 12.48 17.72 -37.07
N GLY A 41 13.80 17.82 -36.90
CA GLY A 41 14.91 18.27 -37.74
C GLY A 41 15.52 19.55 -37.13
N GLN A 42 16.70 19.49 -36.48
CA GLN A 42 17.57 20.69 -36.33
C GLN A 42 19.02 20.39 -35.89
N GLU A 43 19.96 20.99 -36.63
CA GLU A 43 21.42 21.05 -36.41
C GLU A 43 21.86 22.13 -35.42
N ALA A 44 23.05 21.95 -34.83
CA ALA A 44 24.11 22.95 -34.53
C ALA A 44 25.22 22.19 -33.78
N GLY A 45 26.54 22.39 -33.91
CA GLY A 45 27.37 23.37 -34.59
C GLY A 45 28.63 23.61 -33.74
N THR A 46 29.79 23.70 -34.39
CA THR A 46 31.02 24.43 -33.99
C THR A 46 32.23 23.70 -33.39
N ASP A 47 33.37 23.99 -34.05
CA ASP A 47 34.77 23.62 -33.88
C ASP A 47 35.53 24.34 -32.74
N THR A 48 36.73 23.77 -32.46
CA THR A 48 37.99 24.37 -31.95
C THR A 48 38.27 24.34 -30.43
N SER A 49 39.33 23.61 -30.03
CA SER A 49 40.50 24.19 -29.34
C SER A 49 41.66 23.21 -29.28
N ASP A 50 42.85 23.80 -29.42
CA ASP A 50 44.18 23.23 -29.62
C ASP A 50 44.90 22.89 -28.29
N ALA A 51 45.90 22.01 -28.42
CA ALA A 51 47.11 21.75 -27.63
C ALA A 51 47.14 21.85 -26.08
N ALA A 52 47.58 20.76 -25.45
CA ALA A 52 48.62 20.79 -24.42
C ALA A 52 49.36 19.44 -24.36
N THR A 53 50.67 19.48 -24.66
CA THR A 53 51.64 18.42 -24.39
C THR A 53 52.03 18.51 -22.92
N ASP A 54 52.03 17.40 -22.17
CA ASP A 54 52.92 17.26 -21.01
C ASP A 54 53.29 15.80 -20.73
N GLN A 55 54.45 15.66 -20.10
CA GLN A 55 55.43 14.59 -20.24
C GLN A 55 55.11 13.24 -19.57
N ASP A 56 55.78 12.23 -20.14
CA ASP A 56 56.18 10.95 -19.58
C ASP A 56 56.60 11.00 -18.10
N THR A 57 55.98 10.16 -17.28
CA THR A 57 56.61 9.53 -16.11
C THR A 57 56.02 8.14 -15.94
N ALA A 58 56.79 7.14 -16.35
CA ALA A 58 56.54 5.75 -16.01
C ALA A 58 56.79 5.52 -14.52
N GLU A 59 55.77 5.10 -13.78
CA GLU A 59 55.95 4.30 -12.56
C GLU A 59 55.25 2.95 -12.72
N ALA A 60 56.00 1.92 -12.35
CA ALA A 60 55.67 0.54 -12.56
C ALA A 60 54.55 0.08 -11.62
N GLY A 61 53.59 -0.64 -12.20
CA GLY A 61 52.99 -1.82 -11.59
C GLY A 61 51.98 -1.59 -10.47
N GLU A 62 50.72 -1.39 -10.85
CA GLU A 62 49.65 -2.28 -10.38
C GLU A 62 48.49 -2.20 -11.38
N LYS A 63 48.04 -3.34 -11.90
CA LYS A 63 46.75 -3.36 -12.59
C LYS A 63 45.71 -2.96 -11.54
N PRO A 64 44.86 -1.94 -11.74
CA PRO A 64 43.75 -1.76 -10.84
C PRO A 64 42.92 -3.03 -10.95
N SER A 65 42.87 -3.85 -9.89
CA SER A 65 41.74 -4.74 -9.72
C SER A 65 40.57 -3.79 -9.45
N ASN A 66 39.92 -3.34 -10.53
CA ASN A 66 38.71 -2.53 -10.48
C ASN A 66 37.53 -3.42 -10.08
N LEU A 67 37.74 -4.18 -9.00
CA LEU A 67 36.77 -5.04 -8.38
C LEU A 67 36.20 -4.24 -7.23
N ASP A 68 34.92 -3.92 -7.33
CA ASP A 68 34.15 -3.35 -6.23
C ASP A 68 34.17 -4.34 -5.07
N MET A 69 34.83 -3.95 -3.97
CA MET A 69 34.92 -4.73 -2.74
C MET A 69 33.67 -4.59 -1.86
N GLY A 70 32.65 -3.90 -2.36
CA GLY A 70 31.45 -3.55 -1.62
C GLY A 70 31.71 -2.42 -0.63
N ARG A 71 30.63 -2.00 0.01
CA ARG A 71 30.64 -1.01 1.09
C ARG A 71 29.73 -1.49 2.19
N GLU A 72 30.02 -1.04 3.41
CA GLU A 72 29.13 -1.29 4.54
C GLU A 72 27.76 -0.67 4.26
N THR A 73 26.72 -1.47 4.46
CA THR A 73 25.32 -1.03 4.40
C THR A 73 24.94 -0.44 5.75
N GLN A 74 24.25 0.69 5.73
CA GLN A 74 23.66 1.25 6.94
C GLN A 74 22.64 0.26 7.51
N GLU A 75 22.61 0.10 8.83
CA GLU A 75 21.65 -0.79 9.48
C GLU A 75 20.21 -0.38 9.15
N GLU A 76 19.33 -1.37 8.96
CA GLU A 76 17.92 -1.10 8.70
C GLU A 76 17.32 -0.29 9.87
N PRO A 77 16.53 0.75 9.60
CA PRO A 77 15.93 1.57 10.66
C PRO A 77 14.94 0.78 11.53
N THR A 78 14.50 -0.40 11.07
CA THR A 78 13.57 -1.29 11.77
C THR A 78 14.13 -2.69 11.94
N TYR A 79 13.70 -3.41 12.97
CA TYR A 79 14.00 -4.84 13.13
C TYR A 79 12.85 -5.57 13.82
N ILE A 80 12.80 -6.89 13.66
CA ILE A 80 11.87 -7.76 14.39
C ILE A 80 12.55 -8.23 15.68
N LYS A 81 12.05 -7.76 16.82
CA LYS A 81 12.54 -8.15 18.15
C LYS A 81 12.12 -9.57 18.51
N GLU A 82 10.87 -9.93 18.21
CA GLU A 82 10.33 -11.27 18.43
C GLU A 82 9.09 -11.53 17.56
N THR A 83 8.69 -12.80 17.43
CA THR A 83 7.44 -13.23 16.76
C THR A 83 6.57 -14.00 17.75
N ILE A 84 5.30 -13.60 17.86
CA ILE A 84 4.32 -14.12 18.83
C ILE A 84 3.10 -14.59 18.05
N GLY A 85 3.03 -15.89 17.76
CA GLY A 85 2.04 -16.44 16.84
C GLY A 85 2.17 -15.79 15.46
N ASP A 86 1.08 -15.22 14.96
CA ASP A 86 1.03 -14.55 13.66
C ASP A 86 1.50 -13.08 13.69
N TRP A 87 1.95 -12.58 14.83
CA TRP A 87 2.36 -11.19 15.03
C TRP A 87 3.86 -11.04 15.18
N GLN A 88 4.40 -9.96 14.64
CA GLN A 88 5.80 -9.58 14.80
C GLN A 88 5.92 -8.34 15.68
N MET A 89 6.80 -8.36 16.67
CA MET A 89 7.18 -7.16 17.41
C MET A 89 8.23 -6.40 16.60
N ARG A 90 7.81 -5.40 15.83
CA ARG A 90 8.68 -4.57 14.99
C ARG A 90 9.11 -3.34 15.78
N CYS A 91 10.40 -3.17 15.99
CA CYS A 91 10.98 -2.05 16.71
C CYS A 91 11.75 -1.12 15.77
N PHE A 92 11.83 0.15 16.14
CA PHE A 92 12.54 1.19 15.39
C PHE A 92 13.77 1.60 16.18
N ARG A 93 14.95 1.49 15.56
CA ARG A 93 16.21 1.86 16.20
C ARG A 93 16.18 3.34 16.59
N SER A 94 16.56 3.63 17.83
CA SER A 94 16.59 4.98 18.38
C SER A 94 17.79 5.20 19.28
N GLU A 95 18.07 6.45 19.64
CA GLU A 95 19.11 6.80 20.62
C GLU A 95 18.63 6.65 22.08
N ALA A 96 17.39 6.22 22.29
CA ALA A 96 16.82 6.02 23.61
C ALA A 96 17.29 4.69 24.23
N ASP A 97 17.17 4.58 25.57
CA ASP A 97 17.50 3.34 26.28
C ASP A 97 16.64 2.14 25.83
N GLU A 98 15.42 2.41 25.34
CA GLU A 98 14.53 1.39 24.79
C GLU A 98 13.92 1.85 23.46
N ASP A 99 14.08 1.02 22.43
CA ASP A 99 13.49 1.25 21.12
C ASP A 99 11.96 1.18 21.17
N PRO A 100 11.24 2.14 20.54
CA PRO A 100 9.80 2.02 20.39
C PRO A 100 9.47 0.83 19.51
N CYS A 101 8.51 0.00 19.96
CA CYS A 101 8.05 -1.16 19.24
C CYS A 101 6.55 -1.09 18.95
N GLN A 102 6.14 -1.74 17.87
CA GLN A 102 4.75 -1.97 17.50
C GLN A 102 4.51 -3.44 17.17
N MET A 103 3.30 -3.90 17.42
CA MET A 103 2.84 -5.21 16.98
C MET A 103 2.38 -5.11 15.52
N PHE A 104 3.02 -5.86 14.65
CA PHE A 104 2.83 -5.82 13.20
C PHE A 104 2.28 -7.14 12.68
N GLN A 105 1.33 -7.07 11.76
CA GLN A 105 0.85 -8.23 11.01
C GLN A 105 0.46 -7.82 9.59
N LEU A 106 0.96 -8.58 8.61
CA LEU A 106 0.55 -8.49 7.23
C LEU A 106 -0.49 -9.58 6.95
N LEU A 107 -1.73 -9.17 6.73
CA LEU A 107 -2.80 -10.08 6.33
C LEU A 107 -2.68 -10.38 4.85
N LYS A 108 -2.74 -11.67 4.51
CA LYS A 108 -2.70 -12.18 3.15
C LYS A 108 -3.94 -13.00 2.86
N GLU A 109 -4.41 -12.95 1.63
CA GLU A 109 -5.41 -13.93 1.15
C GLU A 109 -4.77 -15.30 0.86
N GLN A 110 -5.58 -16.26 0.43
CA GLN A 110 -5.13 -17.63 0.17
C GLN A 110 -4.03 -17.73 -0.89
N GLN A 111 -4.04 -16.84 -1.88
CA GLN A 111 -3.04 -16.77 -2.95
C GLN A 111 -1.76 -16.05 -2.49
N GLY A 112 -1.72 -15.53 -1.27
CA GLY A 112 -0.55 -14.85 -0.68
C GLY A 112 -0.50 -13.34 -0.93
N ASN A 113 -1.47 -12.76 -1.63
CA ASN A 113 -1.53 -11.32 -1.88
C ASN A 113 -1.87 -10.56 -0.59
N PRO A 114 -1.19 -9.43 -0.29
CA PRO A 114 -1.48 -8.63 0.90
C PRO A 114 -2.82 -7.92 0.77
N ILE A 115 -3.67 -8.04 1.79
CA ILE A 115 -5.02 -7.45 1.83
C ILE A 115 -5.20 -6.42 2.96
N ALA A 116 -4.32 -6.41 3.95
CA ALA A 116 -4.22 -5.36 4.95
C ALA A 116 -2.90 -5.47 5.72
N GLU A 117 -2.39 -4.35 6.21
CA GLU A 117 -1.33 -4.27 7.21
C GLU A 117 -1.90 -3.70 8.49
N PHE A 118 -1.66 -4.37 9.62
CA PHE A 118 -1.97 -3.89 10.96
C PHE A 118 -0.68 -3.53 11.69
N ALA A 119 -0.58 -2.29 12.16
CA ALA A 119 0.48 -1.81 13.02
C ALA A 119 -0.12 -1.22 14.30
N ILE A 120 -0.03 -1.96 15.41
CA ILE A 120 -0.62 -1.60 16.71
C ILE A 120 0.48 -1.14 17.66
N PHE A 121 0.32 0.05 18.22
CA PHE A 121 1.28 0.66 19.14
C PHE A 121 0.62 1.04 20.46
N ARG A 122 1.39 1.04 21.54
CA ARG A 122 0.90 1.50 22.85
C ARG A 122 0.81 3.02 22.88
N ILE A 123 -0.26 3.54 23.47
CA ILE A 123 -0.39 4.97 23.76
C ILE A 123 0.15 5.18 25.18
N LYS A 124 1.19 6.01 25.32
CA LYS A 124 1.76 6.37 26.63
C LYS A 124 0.79 7.25 27.42
N ASP A 125 0.91 7.24 28.74
CA ASP A 125 0.24 8.15 29.68
C ASP A 125 -1.30 8.07 29.77
N GLY A 126 -1.91 7.10 29.08
CA GLY A 126 -3.32 6.78 29.21
C GLY A 126 -4.26 7.77 28.52
N GLY A 127 -5.50 7.34 28.35
CA GLY A 127 -6.54 8.06 27.61
C GLY A 127 -7.75 7.16 27.42
N PRO A 128 -8.73 7.55 26.58
CA PRO A 128 -9.88 6.70 26.29
C PRO A 128 -9.51 5.39 25.57
N ALA A 129 -8.27 5.26 25.09
CA ALA A 129 -7.71 4.05 24.51
C ALA A 129 -6.31 3.77 25.07
N VAL A 130 -5.96 2.49 25.22
CA VAL A 130 -4.63 2.03 25.69
C VAL A 130 -3.66 1.71 24.56
N ALA A 131 -4.17 1.61 23.33
CA ALA A 131 -3.41 1.34 22.12
C ALA A 131 -4.05 2.06 20.93
N GLY A 132 -3.19 2.43 19.97
CA GLY A 132 -3.58 2.92 18.66
C GLY A 132 -3.20 1.91 17.58
N ALA A 133 -3.80 2.05 16.41
CA ALA A 133 -3.46 1.23 15.27
C ALA A 133 -3.45 2.05 13.98
N THR A 134 -2.48 1.77 13.12
CA THR A 134 -2.54 2.11 11.71
C THR A 134 -2.96 0.84 10.97
N VAL A 135 -4.03 0.95 10.18
CA VAL A 135 -4.49 -0.14 9.31
C VAL A 135 -4.41 0.34 7.88
N THR A 136 -3.48 -0.21 7.12
CA THR A 136 -3.30 0.11 5.70
C THR A 136 -4.01 -0.95 4.88
N VAL A 137 -4.88 -0.52 3.98
CA VAL A 137 -5.62 -1.39 3.05
C VAL A 137 -5.18 -1.08 1.61
N PRO A 138 -5.33 -2.02 0.67
CA PRO A 138 -4.98 -1.77 -0.72
C PRO A 138 -5.71 -0.56 -1.33
N LEU A 139 -5.09 0.01 -2.35
CA LEU A 139 -5.77 0.92 -3.27
C LEU A 139 -7.00 0.25 -3.88
N PHE A 140 -7.95 1.06 -4.34
CA PHE A 140 -9.26 0.61 -4.82
C PHE A 140 -10.19 0.04 -3.72
N THR A 141 -9.89 0.30 -2.44
CA THR A 141 -10.86 0.08 -1.35
C THR A 141 -11.97 1.13 -1.36
N LEU A 142 -13.23 0.72 -1.16
CA LEU A 142 -14.38 1.62 -1.08
C LEU A 142 -14.38 2.41 0.24
N LEU A 143 -13.88 3.65 0.20
CA LEU A 143 -13.67 4.47 1.41
C LEU A 143 -14.96 4.78 2.18
N THR A 144 -16.08 4.96 1.48
CA THR A 144 -17.40 5.25 2.09
C THR A 144 -17.99 4.08 2.86
N ALA A 145 -17.47 2.87 2.67
CA ALA A 145 -17.88 1.69 3.43
C ALA A 145 -17.25 1.61 4.82
N GLU A 146 -16.18 2.39 5.06
CA GLU A 146 -15.37 2.41 6.28
C GLU A 146 -14.71 1.06 6.62
N LEU A 147 -13.75 1.07 7.54
CA LEU A 147 -13.18 -0.15 8.12
C LEU A 147 -14.07 -0.63 9.28
N LYS A 148 -14.50 -1.90 9.24
CA LYS A 148 -15.27 -2.52 10.33
C LYS A 148 -14.44 -3.58 11.02
N ILE A 149 -14.27 -3.45 12.33
CA ILE A 149 -13.48 -4.38 13.15
C ILE A 149 -14.37 -5.01 14.21
N GLY A 150 -14.45 -6.34 14.22
CA GLY A 150 -15.08 -7.14 15.27
C GLY A 150 -14.08 -8.17 15.81
N VAL A 151 -14.12 -8.40 17.12
CA VAL A 151 -13.25 -9.38 17.81
C VAL A 151 -14.15 -10.49 18.34
N ASP A 152 -13.83 -11.74 18.04
CA ASP A 152 -14.53 -12.94 18.54
C ASP A 152 -16.06 -12.92 18.37
N GLY A 153 -16.53 -12.33 17.25
CA GLY A 153 -17.97 -12.21 16.95
C GLY A 153 -18.69 -11.08 17.69
N ALA A 154 -17.98 -10.25 18.47
CA ALA A 154 -18.55 -9.05 19.07
C ALA A 154 -19.05 -8.07 18.00
N LYS A 155 -19.96 -7.17 18.39
CA LYS A 155 -20.48 -6.12 17.51
C LYS A 155 -19.33 -5.28 16.96
N ALA A 156 -19.21 -5.27 15.63
CA ALA A 156 -18.16 -4.53 14.96
C ALA A 156 -18.27 -3.03 15.22
N LYS A 157 -17.11 -2.37 15.38
CA LYS A 157 -16.98 -0.91 15.40
C LYS A 157 -16.56 -0.45 14.00
N SER A 158 -17.10 0.68 13.56
CA SER A 158 -16.80 1.30 12.26
C SER A 158 -15.80 2.44 12.44
N TYR A 159 -14.82 2.50 11.54
CA TYR A 159 -13.74 3.47 11.56
C TYR A 159 -13.54 4.07 10.16
N PRO A 160 -13.77 5.38 9.97
CA PRO A 160 -13.56 6.00 8.67
C PRO A 160 -12.07 6.03 8.32
N PHE A 161 -11.75 5.76 7.05
CA PHE A 161 -10.42 6.01 6.53
C PHE A 161 -10.07 7.50 6.67
N ARG A 162 -8.82 7.78 7.03
CA ARG A 162 -8.37 9.15 7.36
C ARG A 162 -7.64 9.83 6.22
N PHE A 163 -6.82 9.07 5.50
CA PHE A 163 -6.08 9.52 4.33
C PHE A 163 -5.75 8.29 3.46
N CYS A 164 -5.20 8.55 2.28
CA CYS A 164 -4.70 7.54 1.34
C CYS A 164 -3.30 7.98 0.88
N SER A 165 -2.41 7.02 0.70
CA SER A 165 -1.03 7.18 0.25
C SER A 165 -0.73 6.23 -0.91
N GLN A 166 0.49 6.25 -1.44
CA GLN A 166 0.89 5.34 -2.53
C GLN A 166 0.86 3.86 -2.12
N THR A 167 0.95 3.56 -0.82
CA THR A 167 0.92 2.19 -0.30
C THR A 167 -0.48 1.75 0.16
N GLY A 168 -1.48 2.64 0.06
CA GLY A 168 -2.82 2.46 0.62
C GLY A 168 -3.35 3.72 1.30
#